data_AF-D8LTE2-F1
#
_entry.id   AF-D8LTE2-F1
#
_cell.length_a   1.000
_cell.length_b   1.000
_cell.length_c   1.000
_cell.angle_alpha   90.00
_cell.angle_beta   90.00
_cell.angle_gamma   90.00
#
_symmetry.space_group_name_H-M   'P 1'
#
loop_
_entity.id
_entity.type
_entity.pdbx_description
1 polymer ?
#
loop_
_entity_poly.entity_id
_entity_poly.type
_entity_poly.pdbx_seq_one_letter_code
_entity_poly.pdbx_strand_id
1 'polypeptide(L)'
;MRFETKEDCKRFVREHCQEGSNPDYPWMQQIFTTLVTWRQLEQYLFPCLRDIWKKTPFRKAAPLDPDRNVFLGEAEPSGEWPLHAEVLAGVRKRLDLPFHGGGVDASGRQLGFLSCASTENTLRYLFHHMRCGILVVIRNKRLVVFAPFANKDYTNDWDGALGVKEENLQDYYRKKEESYRKENVIQGVENWWANGNIICNEHQRLRETNSQYWGDHFNSPLRDMIEQACSSRDVADCEFFINKRDYPQLKFNPNSLKPVEPYGFIYDKDDRQV
;
A
#
# COMPACT_ATOMS: atom_id res chain seq x y z
N MET A 1 15.51 -3.53 -11.45
CA MET A 1 15.77 -3.98 -12.85
C MET A 1 15.97 -2.74 -13.67
N ARG A 2 17.18 -2.54 -14.18
CA ARG A 2 17.56 -1.33 -14.93
C ARG A 2 17.92 -1.75 -16.35
N PHE A 3 17.42 -1.01 -17.32
CA PHE A 3 17.74 -1.20 -18.74
C PHE A 3 18.45 0.06 -19.22
N GLU A 4 19.49 -0.13 -20.04
CA GLU A 4 20.21 1.00 -20.63
C GLU A 4 19.34 1.73 -21.66
N THR A 5 18.52 0.97 -22.41
CA THR A 5 17.61 1.52 -23.42
C THR A 5 16.17 1.03 -23.26
N LYS A 6 15.24 1.76 -23.86
CA LYS A 6 13.83 1.35 -23.99
C LYS A 6 13.71 0.06 -24.81
N GLU A 7 14.57 -0.12 -25.80
CA GLU A 7 14.62 -1.27 -26.69
C GLU A 7 15.03 -2.53 -25.93
N ASP A 8 15.99 -2.44 -25.01
CA ASP A 8 16.37 -3.55 -24.13
C ASP A 8 15.24 -3.96 -23.21
N CYS A 9 14.54 -2.98 -22.63
CA CYS A 9 13.34 -3.23 -21.81
C CYS A 9 12.26 -3.95 -22.62
N LYS A 10 11.95 -3.46 -23.83
CA LYS A 10 10.99 -4.12 -24.73
C LYS A 10 11.41 -5.54 -25.11
N ARG A 11 12.71 -5.77 -25.33
CA ARG A 11 13.25 -7.10 -25.62
C ARG A 11 13.06 -8.02 -24.43
N PHE A 12 13.45 -7.59 -23.23
CA PHE A 12 13.24 -8.34 -22.00
C PHE A 12 11.78 -8.71 -21.76
N VAL A 13 10.85 -7.76 -21.90
CA VAL A 13 9.41 -8.02 -21.72
C VAL A 13 8.89 -9.04 -22.74
N ARG A 14 9.36 -8.96 -24.00
CA ARG A 14 9.00 -9.94 -25.04
C ARG A 14 9.56 -11.33 -24.79
N GLU A 15 10.73 -11.44 -24.17
CA GLU A 15 11.42 -12.71 -23.95
C GLU A 15 11.02 -13.38 -22.63
N HIS A 16 10.72 -12.59 -21.59
CA HIS A 16 10.61 -13.10 -20.21
C HIS A 16 9.28 -12.79 -19.51
N CYS A 17 8.45 -11.90 -20.05
CA CYS A 17 7.16 -11.51 -19.44
C CYS A 17 5.96 -11.95 -20.29
N GLN A 18 6.10 -13.05 -21.04
CA GLN A 18 5.02 -13.60 -21.86
C GLN A 18 3.95 -14.32 -21.03
N GLU A 19 4.38 -15.01 -19.97
CA GLU A 19 3.50 -15.67 -19.02
C GLU A 19 3.26 -14.78 -17.81
N GLY A 20 2.10 -14.92 -17.19
CA GLY A 20 1.79 -14.19 -15.97
C GLY A 20 2.66 -14.63 -14.80
N SER A 21 3.04 -13.68 -13.95
CA SER A 21 3.93 -13.94 -12.81
C SER A 21 3.20 -14.56 -11.62
N ASN A 22 1.87 -14.60 -11.63
CA ASN A 22 1.09 -15.20 -10.55
C ASN A 22 0.87 -16.71 -10.79
N PRO A 23 1.30 -17.58 -9.85
CA PRO A 23 1.25 -19.03 -10.04
C PRO A 23 -0.17 -19.60 -10.10
N ASP A 24 -1.16 -18.93 -9.48
CA ASP A 24 -2.55 -19.38 -9.46
C ASP A 24 -3.39 -18.69 -10.55
N TYR A 25 -2.88 -17.58 -11.12
CA TYR A 25 -3.59 -16.71 -12.06
C TYR A 25 -2.68 -16.33 -13.26
N PRO A 26 -2.46 -17.24 -14.22
CA PRO A 26 -1.42 -17.10 -15.26
C PRO A 26 -1.66 -15.97 -16.29
N TRP A 27 -2.83 -15.32 -16.27
CA TRP A 27 -3.10 -14.13 -17.09
C TRP A 27 -2.63 -12.82 -16.44
N MET A 28 -2.17 -12.86 -15.19
CA MET A 28 -1.71 -11.70 -14.43
C MET A 28 -0.29 -11.32 -14.86
N GLN A 29 -0.16 -10.23 -15.62
CA GLN A 29 1.08 -9.86 -16.32
C GLN A 29 1.95 -8.87 -15.53
N GLN A 30 1.75 -8.76 -14.22
CA GLN A 30 2.55 -7.90 -13.38
C GLN A 30 4.03 -8.35 -13.38
N ILE A 31 4.96 -7.41 -13.42
CA ILE A 31 6.40 -7.66 -13.34
C ILE A 31 6.82 -8.31 -12.02
N PHE A 32 6.10 -8.00 -10.94
CA PHE A 32 6.23 -8.69 -9.67
C PHE A 32 4.92 -9.39 -9.35
N THR A 33 5.03 -10.65 -8.94
CA THR A 33 3.89 -11.45 -8.51
C THR A 33 3.06 -10.70 -7.47
N THR A 34 1.85 -10.30 -7.87
CA THR A 34 0.88 -9.67 -6.98
C THR A 34 0.00 -10.75 -6.38
N LEU A 35 -0.02 -10.86 -5.05
CA LEU A 35 -0.81 -11.86 -4.33
C LEU A 35 -2.26 -11.35 -4.20
N VAL A 36 -3.23 -12.09 -4.73
CA VAL A 36 -4.60 -11.58 -4.90
C VAL A 36 -5.66 -12.26 -4.05
N THR A 37 -5.31 -13.34 -3.37
CA THR A 37 -6.17 -13.98 -2.38
C THR A 37 -5.46 -14.10 -1.04
N TRP A 38 -6.24 -14.17 0.03
CA TRP A 38 -5.69 -14.43 1.36
C TRP A 38 -4.96 -15.77 1.42
N ARG A 39 -5.46 -16.80 0.71
CA ARG A 39 -4.80 -18.09 0.54
C ARG A 39 -3.39 -17.96 -0.02
N GLN A 40 -3.17 -17.08 -1.01
CA GLN A 40 -1.83 -16.84 -1.55
C GLN A 40 -0.88 -16.21 -0.53
N LEU A 41 -1.39 -15.31 0.34
CA LEU A 41 -0.61 -14.76 1.44
C LEU A 41 -0.22 -15.86 2.43
N GLU A 42 -1.15 -16.75 2.77
CA GLU A 42 -0.90 -17.88 3.67
C GLU A 42 0.06 -18.93 3.10
N GLN A 43 -0.06 -19.20 1.80
CA GLN A 43 0.73 -20.22 1.12
C GLN A 43 2.14 -19.76 0.78
N TYR A 44 2.29 -18.51 0.31
CA TYR A 44 3.56 -18.03 -0.25
C TYR A 44 4.27 -17.02 0.65
N LEU A 45 3.53 -16.05 1.23
CA LEU A 45 4.14 -14.95 1.96
C LEU A 45 4.45 -15.31 3.43
N PHE A 46 3.48 -15.83 4.17
CA PHE A 46 3.66 -16.11 5.60
C PHE A 46 4.75 -17.14 5.90
N PRO A 47 4.93 -18.22 5.13
CA PRO A 47 6.04 -19.13 5.34
C PRO A 47 7.39 -18.43 5.14
N CYS A 48 7.50 -17.60 4.10
CA CYS A 48 8.69 -16.78 3.84
C CYS A 48 8.99 -15.82 4.99
N LEU A 49 7.99 -15.10 5.50
CA LEU A 49 8.16 -14.19 6.64
C LEU A 49 8.58 -14.92 7.91
N ARG A 50 7.93 -16.04 8.24
CA ARG A 50 8.30 -16.87 9.40
C ARG A 50 9.74 -17.35 9.32
N ASP A 51 10.19 -17.73 8.13
CA ASP A 51 11.57 -18.13 7.90
C ASP A 51 12.54 -16.95 8.09
N ILE A 52 12.22 -15.78 7.57
CA ILE A 52 13.00 -14.55 7.76
C ILE A 52 13.09 -14.18 9.24
N TRP A 53 11.97 -14.17 9.96
CA TRP A 53 11.91 -13.85 11.39
C TRP A 53 12.72 -14.82 12.24
N LYS A 54 12.75 -16.11 11.87
CA LYS A 54 13.57 -17.12 12.55
C LYS A 54 15.07 -16.98 12.24
N LYS A 55 15.43 -16.75 10.98
CA LYS A 55 16.82 -16.78 10.50
C LYS A 55 17.55 -15.46 10.71
N THR A 56 16.84 -14.34 10.67
CA THR A 56 17.41 -12.98 10.72
C THR A 56 16.75 -12.17 11.82
N PRO A 57 17.22 -12.30 13.09
CA PRO A 57 16.72 -11.47 14.17
C PRO A 57 17.00 -10.00 13.88
N PHE A 58 16.10 -9.14 14.32
CA PHE A 58 16.13 -7.72 14.06
C PHE A 58 17.43 -7.07 14.56
N ARG A 59 18.16 -6.41 13.67
CA ARG A 59 19.31 -5.59 14.04
C ARG A 59 18.88 -4.16 14.34
N LYS A 60 19.22 -3.67 15.54
CA LYS A 60 19.03 -2.26 15.91
C LYS A 60 19.78 -1.34 14.94
N ALA A 61 19.13 -0.23 14.58
CA ALA A 61 19.74 0.82 13.76
C ALA A 61 21.07 1.30 14.36
N ALA A 62 22.05 1.55 13.49
CA ALA A 62 23.24 2.28 13.88
C ALA A 62 22.84 3.71 14.31
N PRO A 63 23.62 4.38 15.19
CA PRO A 63 23.44 5.79 15.48
C PRO A 63 23.41 6.61 14.18
N LEU A 64 22.55 7.63 14.13
CA LEU A 64 22.50 8.54 13.00
C LEU A 64 23.81 9.35 12.96
N ASP A 65 24.39 9.44 11.77
CA ASP A 65 25.52 10.32 11.48
C ASP A 65 24.96 11.72 11.14
N PRO A 66 25.14 12.73 12.01
CA PRO A 66 24.59 14.08 11.79
C PRO A 66 25.15 14.73 10.53
N ASP A 67 26.43 14.50 10.22
CA ASP A 67 27.14 15.11 9.09
C ASP A 67 26.64 14.56 7.74
N ARG A 68 26.01 13.39 7.76
CA ARG A 68 25.47 12.71 6.57
C ARG A 68 23.95 12.74 6.50
N ASN A 69 23.28 13.36 7.46
CA ASN A 69 21.84 13.43 7.51
C ASN A 69 21.38 14.86 7.23
N VAL A 70 20.92 15.10 6.00
CA VAL A 70 20.39 16.39 5.54
C VAL A 70 19.21 16.90 6.37
N PHE A 71 18.56 16.03 7.16
CA PHE A 71 17.47 16.41 8.04
C PHE A 71 17.92 16.80 9.46
N LEU A 72 19.18 16.58 9.83
CA LEU A 72 19.73 16.89 11.16
C LEU A 72 20.58 18.18 11.19
N GLY A 73 20.63 18.94 10.10
CA GLY A 73 21.39 20.20 10.01
C GLY A 73 20.98 21.24 11.06
N GLU A 74 21.93 22.11 11.42
CA GLU A 74 21.70 23.22 12.35
C GLU A 74 20.72 24.26 11.79
N ALA A 75 20.07 25.02 12.67
CA ALA A 75 19.23 26.13 12.26
C ALA A 75 20.04 27.18 11.49
N GLU A 76 19.47 27.73 10.42
CA GLU A 76 20.08 28.84 9.70
C GLU A 76 20.35 30.01 10.67
N PRO A 77 21.43 30.80 10.47
CA PRO A 77 21.75 31.96 11.31
C PRO A 77 20.61 33.00 11.41
N SER A 78 19.65 32.95 10.49
CA SER A 78 18.43 33.77 10.48
C SER A 78 17.43 33.43 11.60
N GLY A 79 17.61 32.31 12.31
CA GLY A 79 16.65 31.84 13.32
C GLY A 79 15.39 31.21 12.71
N GLU A 80 15.31 31.09 11.38
CA GLU A 80 14.29 30.29 10.71
C GLU A 80 14.63 28.81 10.87
N TRP A 81 13.67 28.03 11.38
CA TRP A 81 13.81 26.58 11.44
C TRP A 81 13.97 26.05 10.02
N PRO A 82 14.98 25.20 9.74
CA PRO A 82 15.08 24.59 8.43
C PRO A 82 13.80 23.80 8.19
N LEU A 83 13.18 23.94 7.02
CA LEU A 83 11.99 23.19 6.56
C LEU A 83 12.07 21.69 6.92
N HIS A 84 13.28 21.14 7.01
CA HIS A 84 13.58 19.77 7.40
C HIS A 84 13.21 19.41 8.85
N ALA A 85 13.34 20.33 9.80
CA ALA A 85 13.05 20.07 11.21
C ALA A 85 11.53 19.91 11.46
N GLU A 86 10.70 20.72 10.80
CA GLU A 86 9.24 20.58 10.86
C GLU A 86 8.78 19.26 10.24
N VAL A 87 9.39 18.86 9.11
CA VAL A 87 9.14 17.56 8.49
C VAL A 87 9.49 16.43 9.46
N LEU A 88 10.67 16.46 10.09
CA LEU A 88 11.06 15.45 11.08
C LEU A 88 10.12 15.42 12.28
N ALA A 89 9.73 16.59 12.80
CA ALA A 89 8.78 16.68 13.90
C ALA A 89 7.43 16.08 13.51
N GLY A 90 6.94 16.36 12.30
CA GLY A 90 5.72 15.78 11.75
C GLY A 90 5.79 14.26 11.58
N VAL A 91 6.92 13.74 11.08
CA VAL A 91 7.16 12.30 10.94
C VAL A 91 7.19 11.64 12.32
N ARG A 92 7.96 12.17 13.29
CA ARG A 92 8.02 11.64 14.66
C ARG A 92 6.63 11.61 15.30
N LYS A 93 5.90 12.73 15.24
CA LYS A 93 4.53 12.83 15.76
C LYS A 93 3.59 11.79 15.15
N ARG A 94 3.75 11.47 13.86
CA ARG A 94 2.96 10.42 13.20
C ARG A 94 3.37 9.02 13.62
N LEU A 95 4.66 8.76 13.78
CA LEU A 95 5.17 7.46 14.26
C LEU A 95 4.79 7.19 15.72
N ASP A 96 4.56 8.24 16.52
CA ASP A 96 4.14 8.17 17.92
C ASP A 96 2.61 8.05 18.11
N LEU A 97 1.83 7.87 17.03
CA LEU A 97 0.37 7.72 17.16
C LEU A 97 -0.01 6.43 17.91
N PRO A 98 -1.14 6.41 18.65
CA PRO A 98 -1.50 5.30 19.53
C PRO A 98 -1.58 3.92 18.86
N PHE A 99 -1.99 3.86 17.59
CA PHE A 99 -2.06 2.61 16.83
C PHE A 99 -0.70 2.10 16.33
N HIS A 100 0.36 2.92 16.44
CA HIS A 100 1.74 2.47 16.34
C HIS A 100 2.32 2.10 17.71
N GLY A 101 1.76 2.64 18.79
CA GLY A 101 2.10 2.25 20.15
C GLY A 101 1.98 0.73 20.31
N GLY A 102 3.11 0.08 20.55
CA GLY A 102 3.18 -1.37 20.74
C GLY A 102 2.16 -1.79 21.80
N GLY A 103 1.09 -2.47 21.38
CA GLY A 103 0.05 -2.93 22.29
C GLY A 103 0.59 -3.94 23.30
N VAL A 104 -0.28 -4.47 24.14
CA VAL A 104 0.00 -5.64 24.97
C VAL A 104 -0.79 -6.81 24.42
N ASP A 105 -0.15 -7.96 24.24
CA ASP A 105 -0.89 -9.19 23.87
C ASP A 105 -1.72 -9.71 25.06
N ALA A 106 -2.50 -10.78 24.84
CA ALA A 106 -3.35 -11.38 25.87
C ALA A 106 -2.58 -11.90 27.10
N SER A 107 -1.25 -12.03 27.00
CA SER A 107 -0.36 -12.42 28.10
C SER A 107 0.25 -11.22 28.84
N GLY A 108 -0.11 -10.00 28.46
CA GLY A 108 0.44 -8.76 29.03
C GLY A 108 1.83 -8.41 28.49
N ARG A 109 2.31 -9.10 27.45
CA ARG A 109 3.61 -8.81 26.84
C ARG A 109 3.48 -7.63 25.89
N GLN A 110 4.36 -6.63 26.04
CA GLN A 110 4.47 -5.54 25.09
C GLN A 110 4.80 -6.09 23.69
N LEU A 111 3.87 -5.94 22.76
CA LEU A 111 4.11 -6.17 21.34
C LEU A 111 5.09 -5.10 20.88
N GLY A 112 6.26 -5.51 20.39
CA GLY A 112 7.16 -4.58 19.73
C GLY A 112 6.52 -3.99 18.47
N PHE A 113 6.95 -2.79 18.09
CA PHE A 113 6.54 -2.05 16.89
C PHE A 113 6.64 -2.84 15.55
N LEU A 114 7.28 -4.01 15.58
CA LEU A 114 7.57 -4.90 14.44
C LEU A 114 7.32 -6.38 14.80
N SER A 115 6.29 -6.66 15.59
CA SER A 115 5.90 -8.05 15.89
C SER A 115 5.26 -8.73 14.67
N CYS A 116 5.32 -10.06 14.62
CA CYS A 116 4.60 -10.85 13.62
C CYS A 116 3.10 -10.51 13.60
N ALA A 117 2.52 -10.28 14.78
CA ALA A 117 1.12 -9.94 14.96
C ALA A 117 0.77 -8.56 14.37
N SER A 118 1.62 -7.54 14.57
CA SER A 118 1.40 -6.21 13.98
C SER A 118 1.49 -6.24 12.46
N THR A 119 2.43 -7.01 11.89
CA THR A 119 2.55 -7.19 10.44
C THR A 119 1.32 -7.89 9.87
N GLU A 120 0.84 -8.96 10.51
CA GLU A 120 -0.37 -9.66 10.07
C GLU A 120 -1.64 -8.80 10.21
N ASN A 121 -1.81 -8.07 11.32
CA ASN A 121 -2.95 -7.18 11.53
C ASN A 121 -2.99 -6.07 10.48
N THR A 122 -1.84 -5.46 10.18
CA THR A 122 -1.74 -4.43 9.14
C THR A 122 -2.05 -5.03 7.77
N LEU A 123 -1.56 -6.23 7.48
CA LEU A 123 -1.86 -6.93 6.23
C LEU A 123 -3.37 -7.23 6.11
N ARG A 124 -4.02 -7.70 7.19
CA ARG A 124 -5.48 -7.95 7.22
C ARG A 124 -6.25 -6.67 6.94
N TYR A 125 -5.90 -5.58 7.62
CA TYR A 125 -6.52 -4.28 7.38
C TYR A 125 -6.34 -3.83 5.94
N LEU A 126 -5.12 -3.84 5.41
CA LEU A 126 -4.85 -3.39 4.05
C LEU A 126 -5.50 -4.28 2.98
N PHE A 127 -5.57 -5.59 3.21
CA PHE A 127 -6.11 -6.55 2.25
C PHE A 127 -7.65 -6.56 2.27
N HIS A 128 -8.26 -6.64 3.46
CA HIS A 128 -9.72 -6.74 3.58
C HIS A 128 -10.42 -5.39 3.58
N HIS A 129 -9.85 -4.36 4.21
CA HIS A 129 -10.48 -3.03 4.32
C HIS A 129 -10.05 -2.10 3.19
N MET A 130 -8.73 -2.00 2.95
CA MET A 130 -8.18 -1.05 1.96
C MET A 130 -7.93 -1.65 0.58
N ARG A 131 -8.25 -2.94 0.40
CA ARG A 131 -8.07 -3.78 -0.78
C ARG A 131 -6.63 -4.10 -1.19
N CYS A 132 -5.65 -3.21 -1.04
CA CYS A 132 -4.29 -3.45 -1.54
C CYS A 132 -3.18 -2.70 -0.78
N GLY A 133 -1.95 -3.16 -0.98
CA GLY A 133 -0.73 -2.57 -0.43
C GLY A 133 0.52 -3.32 -0.91
N ILE A 134 1.69 -2.87 -0.49
CA ILE A 134 2.97 -3.56 -0.73
C ILE A 134 3.65 -3.78 0.61
N LEU A 135 3.92 -5.03 0.98
CA LEU A 135 4.78 -5.34 2.11
C LEU A 135 6.25 -5.24 1.70
N VAL A 136 7.03 -4.50 2.49
CA VAL A 136 8.47 -4.37 2.36
C VAL A 136 9.15 -4.86 3.63
N VAL A 137 10.15 -5.74 3.46
CA VAL A 137 11.00 -6.20 4.56
C VAL A 137 12.45 -5.98 4.17
N ILE A 138 13.17 -5.23 5.01
CA ILE A 138 14.60 -5.00 4.90
C ILE A 138 15.31 -5.75 6.02
N ARG A 139 16.32 -6.56 5.66
CA ARG A 139 17.19 -7.28 6.59
C ARG A 139 18.62 -7.23 6.13
N ASN A 140 19.55 -6.98 7.07
CA ASN A 140 20.98 -6.93 6.81
C ASN A 140 21.32 -6.03 5.61
N LYS A 141 20.72 -4.83 5.57
CA LYS A 141 20.90 -3.83 4.49
C LYS A 141 20.48 -4.34 3.10
N ARG A 142 19.55 -5.30 3.03
CA ARG A 142 19.00 -5.83 1.79
C ARG A 142 17.48 -5.85 1.82
N LEU A 143 16.88 -5.52 0.68
CA LEU A 143 15.48 -5.80 0.43
C LEU A 143 15.30 -7.32 0.30
N VAL A 144 14.61 -7.93 1.27
CA VAL A 144 14.36 -9.38 1.29
C VAL A 144 12.93 -9.75 0.92
N VAL A 145 11.97 -8.85 1.12
CA VAL A 145 10.59 -8.99 0.65
C VAL A 145 10.14 -7.71 0.00
N PHE A 146 9.59 -7.83 -1.20
CA PHE A 146 8.79 -6.81 -1.88
C PHE A 146 7.55 -7.51 -2.44
N ALA A 147 6.45 -7.46 -1.69
CA ALA A 147 5.26 -8.25 -1.95
C ALA A 147 4.04 -7.35 -2.18
N PRO A 148 3.74 -6.98 -3.44
CA PRO A 148 2.46 -6.36 -3.75
C PRO A 148 1.31 -7.34 -3.54
N PHE A 149 0.19 -6.85 -3.01
CA PHE A 149 -1.02 -7.64 -2.83
C PHE A 149 -2.26 -6.81 -3.14
N ALA A 150 -3.32 -7.47 -3.62
CA ALA A 150 -4.60 -6.83 -3.90
C ALA A 150 -5.75 -7.83 -3.83
N ASN A 151 -6.68 -7.66 -2.90
CA ASN A 151 -7.82 -8.54 -2.75
C ASN A 151 -8.71 -8.52 -4.00
N LYS A 152 -8.74 -9.65 -4.72
CA LYS A 152 -9.61 -9.82 -5.89
C LYS A 152 -11.09 -9.99 -5.50
N ASP A 153 -11.34 -10.48 -4.29
CA ASP A 153 -12.65 -10.73 -3.70
C ASP A 153 -12.98 -9.62 -2.69
N TYR A 154 -12.66 -8.38 -3.06
CA TYR A 154 -12.89 -7.24 -2.19
C TYR A 154 -14.39 -6.97 -2.05
N THR A 155 -14.81 -6.72 -0.83
CA THR A 155 -16.17 -6.31 -0.49
C THR A 155 -16.07 -5.08 0.38
N ASN A 156 -16.67 -3.97 -0.06
CA ASN A 156 -16.76 -2.77 0.76
C ASN A 156 -17.87 -2.88 1.81
N ASP A 157 -17.82 -1.97 2.78
CA ASP A 157 -18.76 -1.83 3.90
C ASP A 157 -19.55 -0.51 3.78
N TRP A 158 -19.81 -0.05 2.56
CA TRP A 158 -20.46 1.26 2.34
C TRP A 158 -21.95 1.24 2.69
N ASP A 159 -22.58 0.07 2.80
CA ASP A 159 -23.96 -0.13 3.25
C ASP A 159 -24.99 0.82 2.61
N GLY A 160 -24.89 1.00 1.29
CA GLY A 160 -25.79 1.88 0.54
C GLY A 160 -25.52 3.38 0.69
N ALA A 161 -24.43 3.79 1.35
CA ALA A 161 -24.03 5.19 1.47
C ALA A 161 -23.74 5.86 0.11
N LEU A 162 -23.43 5.08 -0.93
CA LEU A 162 -23.23 5.60 -2.28
C LEU A 162 -24.58 5.90 -2.95
N GLY A 163 -24.97 7.17 -2.97
CA GLY A 163 -26.13 7.66 -3.71
C GLY A 163 -25.85 7.97 -5.18
N VAL A 164 -26.84 7.74 -6.05
CA VAL A 164 -26.89 8.30 -7.41
C VAL A 164 -28.10 9.22 -7.55
N LYS A 165 -28.01 10.20 -8.46
CA LYS A 165 -29.08 11.20 -8.68
C LYS A 165 -30.26 10.62 -9.45
N GLU A 166 -29.99 9.60 -10.26
CA GLU A 166 -30.96 8.85 -11.04
C GLU A 166 -31.72 7.83 -10.18
N GLU A 167 -32.84 7.31 -10.69
CA GLU A 167 -33.68 6.35 -9.97
C GLU A 167 -32.91 5.07 -9.57
N ASN A 168 -31.95 4.66 -10.39
CA ASN A 168 -31.08 3.52 -10.12
C ASN A 168 -29.77 3.63 -10.92
N LEU A 169 -28.82 2.74 -10.61
CA LEU A 169 -27.51 2.69 -11.28
C LEU A 169 -27.60 2.39 -12.78
N GLN A 170 -28.58 1.61 -13.22
CA GLN A 170 -28.74 1.30 -14.65
C GLN A 170 -29.12 2.54 -15.45
N ASP A 171 -29.99 3.38 -14.87
CA ASP A 171 -30.37 4.66 -15.48
C ASP A 171 -29.20 5.65 -15.51
N TYR A 172 -28.40 5.69 -14.45
CA TYR A 172 -27.17 6.50 -14.41
C TYR A 172 -26.21 6.11 -15.55
N TYR A 173 -25.87 4.82 -15.68
CA TYR A 173 -24.94 4.38 -16.72
C TYR A 173 -25.51 4.51 -18.14
N ARG A 174 -26.82 4.31 -18.32
CA ARG A 174 -27.47 4.54 -19.62
C ARG A 174 -27.35 6.00 -20.04
N LYS A 175 -27.68 6.95 -19.16
CA LYS A 175 -27.52 8.40 -19.44
C LYS A 175 -26.06 8.78 -19.63
N LYS A 176 -25.15 8.20 -18.85
CA LYS A 176 -23.72 8.43 -18.98
C LYS A 176 -23.19 8.00 -20.35
N GLU A 177 -23.64 6.87 -20.89
CA GLU A 177 -23.27 6.36 -22.22
C GLU A 177 -23.74 7.28 -23.37
N GLU A 178 -24.78 8.10 -23.17
CA GLU A 178 -25.22 9.09 -24.17
C GLU A 178 -24.21 10.25 -24.34
N SER A 179 -23.44 10.56 -23.30
CA SER A 179 -22.50 11.69 -23.26
C SER A 179 -21.03 11.28 -23.09
N TYR A 180 -20.77 9.99 -22.86
CA TYR A 180 -19.45 9.44 -22.56
C TYR A 180 -19.32 8.04 -23.15
N ARG A 181 -18.12 7.44 -23.07
CA ARG A 181 -17.92 6.08 -23.55
C ARG A 181 -18.71 5.07 -22.71
N LYS A 182 -19.00 3.94 -23.33
CA LYS A 182 -19.44 2.74 -22.62
C LYS A 182 -18.38 2.27 -21.62
N GLU A 183 -18.81 1.94 -20.41
CA GLU A 183 -17.96 1.45 -19.33
C GLU A 183 -18.22 -0.05 -19.07
N ASN A 184 -17.17 -0.81 -18.79
CA ASN A 184 -17.30 -2.22 -18.38
C ASN A 184 -17.41 -2.32 -16.85
N VAL A 185 -18.54 -1.87 -16.33
CA VAL A 185 -18.78 -1.73 -14.90
C VAL A 185 -18.83 -3.11 -14.22
N ILE A 186 -18.10 -3.23 -13.12
CA ILE A 186 -18.11 -4.38 -12.22
C ILE A 186 -19.51 -4.49 -11.60
N GLN A 187 -20.11 -5.68 -11.70
CA GLN A 187 -21.42 -5.94 -11.12
C GLN A 187 -21.34 -5.97 -9.59
N GLY A 188 -22.37 -5.42 -8.95
CA GLY A 188 -22.44 -5.31 -7.49
C GLY A 188 -21.65 -4.13 -6.95
N VAL A 189 -22.35 -3.20 -6.28
CA VAL A 189 -21.73 -2.02 -5.65
C VAL A 189 -20.77 -2.44 -4.55
N GLU A 190 -21.04 -3.55 -3.89
CA GLU A 190 -20.21 -4.14 -2.85
C GLU A 190 -18.80 -4.49 -3.34
N ASN A 191 -18.60 -4.69 -4.64
CA ASN A 191 -17.29 -5.01 -5.22
C ASN A 191 -16.49 -3.76 -5.65
N TRP A 192 -17.09 -2.57 -5.52
CA TRP A 192 -16.46 -1.31 -5.90
C TRP A 192 -15.50 -0.86 -4.79
N TRP A 193 -14.50 -0.05 -5.15
CA TRP A 193 -13.55 0.50 -4.18
C TRP A 193 -13.25 1.96 -4.44
N ALA A 194 -12.79 2.67 -3.41
CA ALA A 194 -12.38 4.05 -3.53
C ALA A 194 -10.87 4.16 -3.78
N ASN A 195 -10.47 5.17 -4.55
CA ASN A 195 -9.10 5.66 -4.66
C ASN A 195 -9.13 7.19 -4.50
N GLY A 196 -9.07 7.66 -3.25
CA GLY A 196 -9.45 9.04 -2.95
C GLY A 196 -10.89 9.30 -3.34
N ASN A 197 -11.19 10.48 -3.87
CA ASN A 197 -12.55 10.88 -4.26
C ASN A 197 -13.04 10.21 -5.57
N ILE A 198 -12.39 9.13 -6.02
CA ILE A 198 -12.73 8.40 -7.23
C ILE A 198 -13.25 7.02 -6.84
N ILE A 199 -14.43 6.68 -7.34
CA ILE A 199 -14.97 5.32 -7.28
C ILE A 199 -14.40 4.52 -8.45
N CYS A 200 -13.69 3.45 -8.13
CA CYS A 200 -13.14 2.52 -9.09
C CYS A 200 -14.02 1.28 -9.14
N ASN A 201 -14.62 1.04 -10.29
CA ASN A 201 -15.64 0.03 -10.48
C ASN A 201 -15.69 -0.50 -11.92
N GLU A 202 -14.59 -0.41 -12.65
CA GLU A 202 -14.55 -0.81 -14.05
C GLU A 202 -13.46 -1.87 -14.27
N HIS A 203 -13.75 -2.85 -15.12
CA HIS A 203 -12.72 -3.70 -15.72
C HIS A 203 -11.89 -2.89 -16.73
N GLN A 204 -10.67 -3.35 -17.03
CA GLN A 204 -9.74 -2.59 -17.87
C GLN A 204 -10.19 -2.54 -19.34
N ARG A 205 -10.87 -3.60 -19.81
CA ARG A 205 -11.35 -3.69 -21.20
C ARG A 205 -12.82 -4.06 -21.25
N LEU A 206 -13.51 -3.65 -22.33
CA LEU A 206 -14.88 -4.09 -22.58
C LEU A 206 -14.95 -5.62 -22.69
N ARG A 207 -15.96 -6.23 -22.05
CA ARG A 207 -16.20 -7.68 -22.01
C ARG A 207 -15.15 -8.49 -21.25
N GLU A 208 -14.17 -7.85 -20.65
CA GLU A 208 -13.23 -8.50 -19.74
C GLU A 208 -13.96 -8.86 -18.45
N THR A 209 -13.73 -10.09 -17.96
CA THR A 209 -14.21 -10.57 -16.67
C THR A 209 -13.07 -10.75 -15.66
N ASN A 210 -11.83 -10.82 -16.16
CA ASN A 210 -10.62 -11.03 -15.36
C ASN A 210 -9.70 -9.82 -15.50
N SER A 211 -9.51 -9.06 -14.44
CA SER A 211 -8.70 -7.83 -14.48
C SER A 211 -7.29 -8.03 -13.95
N GLN A 212 -6.39 -7.11 -14.31
CA GLN A 212 -5.13 -6.90 -13.60
C GLN A 212 -5.45 -6.19 -12.27
N TYR A 213 -5.78 -6.97 -11.23
CA TYR A 213 -6.43 -6.50 -9.98
C TYR A 213 -5.77 -5.30 -9.29
N TRP A 214 -4.48 -5.05 -9.53
CA TRP A 214 -3.81 -3.80 -9.24
C TRP A 214 -2.71 -3.54 -10.28
N GLY A 215 -2.71 -2.32 -10.84
CA GLY A 215 -1.77 -1.97 -11.92
C GLY A 215 -0.32 -1.89 -11.45
N ASP A 216 0.60 -2.16 -12.36
CA ASP A 216 2.04 -2.24 -12.11
C ASP A 216 2.75 -0.90 -11.91
N HIS A 217 2.01 0.19 -12.09
CA HIS A 217 2.55 1.53 -11.98
C HIS A 217 3.26 1.73 -10.64
N PHE A 218 4.45 2.35 -10.72
CA PHE A 218 5.40 2.58 -9.63
C PHE A 218 6.08 1.37 -9.00
N ASN A 219 5.65 0.13 -9.24
CA ASN A 219 6.22 -1.04 -8.57
C ASN A 219 7.73 -1.16 -8.82
N SER A 220 8.18 -1.09 -10.08
CA SER A 220 9.62 -1.21 -10.41
C SER A 220 10.45 -0.03 -9.89
N PRO A 221 10.03 1.25 -10.08
CA PRO A 221 10.73 2.38 -9.47
C PRO A 221 10.82 2.30 -7.94
N LEU A 222 9.72 1.96 -7.25
CA LEU A 222 9.71 1.85 -5.79
C LEU A 222 10.69 0.79 -5.30
N ARG A 223 10.66 -0.40 -5.91
CA ARG A 223 11.59 -1.47 -5.59
C ARG A 223 13.05 -1.02 -5.82
N ASP A 224 13.33 -0.41 -6.97
CA ASP A 224 14.68 0.05 -7.32
C ASP A 224 15.20 1.12 -6.35
N MET A 225 14.35 2.08 -5.95
CA MET A 225 14.69 3.09 -4.95
C MET A 225 15.08 2.46 -3.62
N ILE A 226 14.36 1.44 -3.16
CA ILE A 226 14.62 0.74 -1.90
C ILE A 226 15.92 -0.08 -2.01
N GLU A 227 16.12 -0.80 -3.12
CA GLU A 227 17.36 -1.55 -3.38
C GLU A 227 18.58 -0.61 -3.44
N GLN A 228 18.44 0.56 -4.06
CA GLN A 228 19.49 1.58 -4.11
C GLN A 228 19.77 2.16 -2.72
N ALA A 229 18.74 2.44 -1.91
CA ALA A 229 18.91 2.92 -0.55
C ALA A 229 19.66 1.90 0.31
N CYS A 230 19.26 0.64 0.25
CA CYS A 230 19.90 -0.49 0.94
C CYS A 230 21.38 -0.68 0.56
N SER A 231 21.72 -0.53 -0.72
CA SER A 231 23.09 -0.72 -1.22
C SER A 231 24.03 0.47 -0.99
N SER A 232 23.48 1.68 -0.89
CA SER A 232 24.29 2.91 -0.78
C SER A 232 24.30 3.54 0.61
N ARG A 233 23.42 3.09 1.52
CA ARG A 233 23.27 3.66 2.87
C ARG A 233 23.24 2.57 3.94
N ASP A 234 23.50 2.97 5.18
CA ASP A 234 23.29 2.09 6.32
C ASP A 234 21.82 2.11 6.74
N VAL A 235 21.01 1.26 6.08
CA VAL A 235 19.58 1.12 6.38
C VAL A 235 19.41 0.03 7.44
N ALA A 236 18.77 0.40 8.54
CA ALA A 236 18.41 -0.54 9.60
C ALA A 236 17.43 -1.60 9.11
N ASP A 237 17.37 -2.73 9.82
CA ASP A 237 16.29 -3.68 9.61
C ASP A 237 14.94 -2.99 9.87
N CYS A 238 13.96 -3.26 9.02
CA CYS A 238 12.61 -2.73 9.19
C CYS A 238 11.59 -3.53 8.39
N GLU A 239 10.33 -3.37 8.77
CA GLU A 239 9.16 -3.83 8.01
C GLU A 239 8.19 -2.68 7.90
N PHE A 240 7.64 -2.48 6.72
CA PHE A 240 6.66 -1.43 6.49
C PHE A 240 5.80 -1.76 5.28
N PHE A 241 4.69 -1.04 5.18
CA PHE A 241 3.76 -1.15 4.07
C PHE A 241 3.82 0.13 3.25
N ILE A 242 3.81 -0.03 1.93
CA ILE A 242 3.69 1.10 1.00
C ILE A 242 2.26 1.14 0.47
N ASN A 243 1.64 2.30 0.63
CA ASN A 243 0.48 2.71 -0.12
C ASN A 243 0.94 3.50 -1.35
N LYS A 244 0.57 3.03 -2.56
CA LYS A 244 0.81 3.76 -3.82
C LYS A 244 -0.47 4.35 -4.45
N ARG A 245 -1.56 4.38 -3.69
CA ARG A 245 -2.79 5.09 -4.05
C ARG A 245 -2.61 6.59 -3.80
N ASP A 246 -3.49 7.38 -4.40
CA ASP A 246 -3.44 8.84 -4.30
C ASP A 246 -3.89 9.36 -2.93
N TYR A 247 -4.62 8.53 -2.16
CA TYR A 247 -5.21 8.89 -0.88
C TYR A 247 -4.63 8.10 0.29
N PRO A 248 -4.50 8.69 1.49
CA PRO A 248 -4.05 7.97 2.67
C PRO A 248 -4.97 6.79 3.02
N GLN A 249 -4.36 5.71 3.50
CA GLN A 249 -5.08 4.51 3.96
C GLN A 249 -5.22 4.46 5.48
N LEU A 250 -4.64 5.41 6.21
CA LEU A 250 -4.75 5.52 7.66
C LEU A 250 -5.03 6.97 8.01
N LYS A 251 -6.06 7.16 8.84
CA LYS A 251 -6.47 8.47 9.32
C LYS A 251 -6.67 8.41 10.83
N PHE A 252 -6.21 9.45 11.51
CA PHE A 252 -6.29 9.58 12.96
C PHE A 252 -6.90 10.92 13.30
N ASN A 253 -7.93 10.90 14.14
CA ASN A 253 -8.55 12.11 14.62
C ASN A 253 -7.90 12.51 15.96
N PRO A 254 -7.21 13.66 16.02
CA PRO A 254 -6.52 14.11 17.23
C PRO A 254 -7.49 14.53 18.35
N ASN A 255 -8.73 14.88 18.02
CA ASN A 255 -9.73 15.28 19.02
C ASN A 255 -10.34 14.07 19.72
N SER A 256 -10.62 13.00 18.99
CA SER A 256 -11.18 11.76 19.55
C SER A 256 -10.11 10.75 19.99
N LEU A 257 -8.85 11.00 19.63
CA LEU A 257 -7.69 10.13 19.86
C LEU A 257 -7.89 8.70 19.32
N LYS A 258 -8.62 8.57 18.21
CA LYS A 258 -8.94 7.27 17.59
C LYS A 258 -8.61 7.25 16.10
N PRO A 259 -8.25 6.07 15.56
CA PRO A 259 -8.29 5.84 14.12
C PRO A 259 -9.72 6.02 13.60
N VAL A 260 -9.84 6.54 12.40
CA VAL A 260 -11.12 6.85 11.75
C VAL A 260 -11.06 6.45 10.28
N GLU A 261 -12.24 6.28 9.68
CA GLU A 261 -12.35 5.91 8.27
C GLU A 261 -11.71 7.00 7.39
N PRO A 262 -10.69 6.65 6.56
CA PRO A 262 -10.06 7.61 5.68
C PRO A 262 -11.01 8.20 4.64
N TYR A 263 -12.01 7.45 4.17
CA TYR A 263 -12.91 7.90 3.10
C TYR A 263 -14.23 8.48 3.63
N GLY A 264 -14.16 9.55 4.41
CA GLY A 264 -15.36 10.19 4.99
C GLY A 264 -16.38 10.63 3.94
N PHE A 265 -15.91 11.02 2.74
CA PHE A 265 -16.76 11.42 1.61
C PHE A 265 -17.73 10.32 1.15
N ILE A 266 -17.41 9.03 1.39
CA ILE A 266 -18.31 7.92 1.05
C ILE A 266 -19.55 7.92 1.94
N TYR A 267 -19.41 8.42 3.16
CA TYR A 267 -20.44 8.37 4.19
C TYR A 267 -21.08 9.75 4.46
N ASP A 268 -20.96 10.69 3.53
CA ASP A 268 -21.39 12.10 3.67
C ASP A 268 -20.81 12.80 4.92
N LYS A 269 -19.57 12.45 5.29
CA LYS A 269 -18.87 13.06 6.43
C LYS A 269 -17.75 13.98 5.96
N ASP A 270 -17.62 15.15 6.60
CA ASP A 270 -16.48 16.04 6.36
C ASP A 270 -15.21 15.38 6.87
N ASP A 271 -14.27 15.11 5.96
CA ASP A 271 -12.99 14.49 6.27
C ASP A 271 -12.13 15.28 7.28
N ARG A 272 -12.47 16.53 7.59
CA ARG A 272 -11.80 17.32 8.64
C ARG A 272 -12.44 17.13 10.02
N GLN A 273 -13.65 16.59 10.09
CA GLN A 273 -14.45 16.48 11.31
C GLN A 273 -14.53 15.05 11.85
N VAL A 274 -14.33 14.05 10.99
CA VAL A 274 -14.22 12.63 11.37
C VAL A 274 -12.79 12.18 11.47
#